data_AF-A0A2D7JUL5-F1
#
_entry.id   AF-A0A2D7JUL5-F1
#
_cell.length_a   1.000
_cell.length_b   1.000
_cell.length_c   1.000
_cell.angle_alpha   90.00
_cell.angle_beta   90.00
_cell.angle_gamma   90.00
#
_symmetry.space_group_name_H-M   'P 1'
#
loop_
_entity.id
_entity.type
_entity.pdbx_description
1 polymer ?
#
loop_
_entity_poly.entity_id
_entity_poly.type
_entity_poly.pdbx_seq_one_letter_code
_entity_poly.pdbx_strand_id
1 'polypeptide(L)'
;MKRTSVFILTASLLLATIPFTVSADASDDIPTNATNSGVHDSLVAALAHADLVTTLQATGPFTVFAPTDAAFAAAGINLTDYDTDEENATLRDILLYHVYSGQVESSAVTDGLSVEMENGDNASFTVTGNSVMIEGANVTTPDVMSSNGVIHIIDKVLMPPADLQDIPTVATSTGIHTALVGALAHANLVATLQGTGPFTVFAPTDAAFAAAGINLADFDTPEENATLSDILLYHVASGQVESSGVTDGLSVEMVNGDNTTFSVSNGTVMIGDANVTTVDVMASNGVIHVIDKVLMPPADPADIPTIATGTGVHTALVAALTKANLVTTLQGDGPFTVFAPTDAAFTAAGIDLNDFTTEEEIASLSDILLYHVVAGTTTSSDLPEGMTNVTAFNGDTLMIHVAN
;
A
#
# COMPACT_ATOMS: atom_id res chain seq x y z
N MET A 1 -18.64 -69.35 7.58
CA MET A 1 -18.30 -68.33 6.55
C MET A 1 -19.56 -67.63 6.08
N LYS A 2 -19.89 -66.47 6.65
CA LYS A 2 -20.74 -65.44 6.04
C LYS A 2 -20.22 -64.11 6.58
N ARG A 3 -19.49 -63.37 5.73
CA ARG A 3 -19.00 -62.01 6.03
C ARG A 3 -20.12 -61.06 5.62
N THR A 4 -20.69 -60.35 6.57
CA THR A 4 -21.69 -59.31 6.32
C THR A 4 -20.95 -57.99 6.18
N SER A 5 -20.82 -57.50 4.94
CA SER A 5 -20.24 -56.18 4.67
C SER A 5 -21.28 -55.10 4.96
N VAL A 6 -20.98 -54.25 5.93
CA VAL A 6 -21.75 -53.03 6.22
C VAL A 6 -21.26 -51.95 5.26
N PHE A 7 -22.12 -51.52 4.33
CA PHE A 7 -21.90 -50.32 3.53
C PHE A 7 -22.37 -49.11 4.35
N ILE A 8 -21.43 -48.29 4.81
CA ILE A 8 -21.73 -46.97 5.36
C ILE A 8 -21.96 -46.06 4.15
N LEU A 9 -23.23 -45.70 3.91
CA LEU A 9 -23.62 -44.68 2.94
C LEU A 9 -23.27 -43.32 3.55
N THR A 10 -22.08 -42.79 3.28
CA THR A 10 -21.75 -41.40 3.55
C THR A 10 -22.58 -40.54 2.59
N ALA A 11 -23.67 -39.99 3.11
CA ALA A 11 -24.42 -38.94 2.43
C ALA A 11 -23.54 -37.67 2.41
N SER A 12 -22.78 -37.47 1.33
CA SER A 12 -22.21 -36.16 1.01
C SER A 12 -23.38 -35.22 0.73
N LEU A 13 -23.70 -34.40 1.73
CA LEU A 13 -24.57 -33.24 1.56
C LEU A 13 -23.81 -32.25 0.67
N LEU A 14 -24.04 -32.31 -0.65
CA LEU A 14 -23.76 -31.17 -1.50
C LEU A 14 -24.64 -30.02 -0.99
N LEU A 15 -24.04 -29.07 -0.26
CA LEU A 15 -24.60 -27.73 -0.19
C LEU A 15 -24.55 -27.18 -1.61
N ALA A 16 -25.62 -27.39 -2.37
CA ALA A 16 -25.91 -26.53 -3.50
C ALA A 16 -26.16 -25.14 -2.91
N THR A 17 -25.20 -24.24 -3.08
CA THR A 17 -25.42 -22.80 -2.90
C THR A 17 -26.44 -22.41 -3.96
N ILE A 18 -27.72 -22.41 -3.58
CA ILE A 18 -28.76 -21.81 -4.41
C ILE A 18 -28.37 -20.33 -4.47
N PRO A 19 -28.14 -19.74 -5.66
CA PRO A 19 -27.98 -18.31 -5.75
C PRO A 19 -29.24 -17.69 -5.16
N PHE A 20 -29.10 -16.91 -4.08
CA PHE A 20 -30.18 -16.08 -3.58
C PHE A 20 -30.47 -15.06 -4.67
N THR A 21 -31.43 -15.37 -5.53
CA THR A 21 -32.01 -14.38 -6.42
C THR A 21 -32.77 -13.43 -5.52
N VAL A 22 -32.23 -12.23 -5.30
CA VAL A 22 -32.99 -11.09 -4.79
C VAL A 22 -34.20 -10.95 -5.71
N SER A 23 -35.36 -11.44 -5.26
CA SER A 23 -36.59 -11.45 -6.04
C SER A 23 -37.23 -10.08 -5.92
N ALA A 24 -36.67 -9.08 -6.61
CA ALA A 24 -37.30 -7.78 -6.71
C ALA A 24 -38.59 -7.88 -7.53
N ASP A 25 -39.63 -7.19 -7.08
CA ASP A 25 -40.88 -7.03 -7.81
C ASP A 25 -40.87 -5.65 -8.48
N ALA A 26 -40.96 -5.62 -9.81
CA ALA A 26 -40.97 -4.37 -10.57
C ALA A 26 -42.22 -3.50 -10.29
N SER A 27 -43.22 -4.04 -9.60
CA SER A 27 -44.40 -3.28 -9.14
C SER A 27 -44.22 -2.66 -7.76
N ASP A 28 -43.21 -3.07 -6.98
CA ASP A 28 -42.86 -2.49 -5.70
C ASP A 28 -41.95 -1.27 -5.87
N ASP A 29 -42.01 -0.31 -4.95
CA ASP A 29 -41.09 0.84 -4.91
C ASP A 29 -39.68 0.43 -4.41
N ILE A 30 -38.70 1.31 -4.59
CA ILE A 30 -37.31 1.04 -4.21
C ILE A 30 -37.15 0.65 -2.73
N PRO A 31 -37.67 1.41 -1.73
CA PRO A 31 -37.56 1.01 -0.32
C PRO A 31 -38.21 -0.33 -0.01
N THR A 32 -39.34 -0.65 -0.65
CA THR A 32 -40.03 -1.94 -0.48
C THR A 32 -39.19 -3.09 -1.03
N ASN A 33 -38.62 -2.92 -2.23
CA ASN A 33 -37.70 -3.91 -2.81
C ASN A 33 -36.43 -4.09 -1.97
N ALA A 34 -35.85 -3.01 -1.45
CA ALA A 34 -34.71 -3.08 -0.54
C ALA A 34 -35.05 -3.88 0.74
N THR A 35 -36.22 -3.61 1.34
CA THR A 35 -36.71 -4.35 2.52
C THR A 35 -36.90 -5.84 2.23
N ASN A 36 -37.43 -6.18 1.05
CA ASN A 36 -37.69 -7.57 0.66
C ASN A 36 -36.43 -8.33 0.23
N SER A 37 -35.31 -7.65 0.04
CA SER A 37 -34.08 -8.25 -0.48
C SER A 37 -33.33 -9.13 0.52
N GLY A 38 -33.48 -8.86 1.83
CA GLY A 38 -32.77 -9.56 2.90
C GLY A 38 -31.26 -9.33 2.97
N VAL A 39 -30.71 -8.37 2.19
CA VAL A 39 -29.28 -8.01 2.18
C VAL A 39 -29.04 -6.50 2.28
N HIS A 40 -30.11 -5.72 2.54
CA HIS A 40 -30.09 -4.26 2.65
C HIS A 40 -30.76 -3.78 3.96
N ASP A 41 -30.75 -4.60 5.01
CA ASP A 41 -31.40 -4.26 6.29
C ASP A 41 -30.80 -2.98 6.89
N SER A 42 -29.49 -2.80 6.75
CA SER A 42 -28.71 -1.65 7.22
C SER A 42 -29.04 -0.38 6.43
N LEU A 43 -29.20 -0.50 5.10
CA LEU A 43 -29.64 0.59 4.23
C LEU A 43 -31.06 1.04 4.58
N VAL A 44 -31.99 0.10 4.75
CA VAL A 44 -33.38 0.41 5.11
C VAL A 44 -33.44 1.07 6.48
N ALA A 45 -32.67 0.59 7.46
CA ALA A 45 -32.56 1.21 8.77
C ALA A 45 -31.98 2.64 8.68
N ALA A 46 -30.94 2.87 7.87
CA ALA A 46 -30.34 4.18 7.67
C ALA A 46 -31.33 5.15 6.99
N LEU A 47 -32.05 4.71 5.96
CA LEU A 47 -33.09 5.51 5.30
C LEU A 47 -34.22 5.90 6.26
N ALA A 48 -34.61 4.99 7.15
CA ALA A 48 -35.61 5.27 8.17
C ALA A 48 -35.10 6.25 9.22
N HIS A 49 -33.84 6.10 9.67
CA HIS A 49 -33.20 6.99 10.63
C HIS A 49 -33.02 8.41 10.08
N ALA A 50 -32.75 8.52 8.78
CA ALA A 50 -32.54 9.79 8.08
C ALA A 50 -33.83 10.43 7.52
N ASP A 51 -35.00 9.85 7.78
CA ASP A 51 -36.32 10.26 7.24
C ASP A 51 -36.41 10.31 5.70
N LEU A 52 -35.64 9.46 5.00
CA LEU A 52 -35.57 9.44 3.53
C LEU A 52 -36.48 8.39 2.86
N VAL A 53 -37.13 7.52 3.64
CA VAL A 53 -38.01 6.46 3.09
C VAL A 53 -39.09 7.06 2.19
N THR A 54 -39.80 8.09 2.65
CA THR A 54 -40.89 8.70 1.88
C THR A 54 -40.39 9.42 0.63
N THR A 55 -39.18 9.99 0.68
CA THR A 55 -38.50 10.60 -0.47
C THR A 55 -38.28 9.56 -1.57
N LEU A 56 -37.76 8.38 -1.21
CA LEU A 56 -37.51 7.29 -2.17
C LEU A 56 -38.75 6.47 -2.54
N GLN A 57 -39.90 6.71 -1.90
CA GLN A 57 -41.22 6.21 -2.35
C GLN A 57 -41.91 7.16 -3.35
N ALA A 58 -41.36 8.36 -3.56
CA ALA A 58 -41.93 9.32 -4.49
C ALA A 58 -41.93 8.77 -5.93
N THR A 59 -42.71 9.42 -6.80
CA THR A 59 -42.72 9.10 -8.23
C THR A 59 -41.36 9.47 -8.83
N GLY A 60 -40.61 8.47 -9.29
CA GLY A 60 -39.30 8.65 -9.92
C GLY A 60 -39.40 9.09 -11.40
N PRO A 61 -38.41 8.74 -12.24
CA PRO A 61 -37.45 7.65 -12.02
C PRO A 61 -36.26 8.03 -11.13
N PHE A 62 -35.88 7.11 -10.25
CA PHE A 62 -34.62 7.13 -9.50
C PHE A 62 -33.68 6.00 -9.93
N THR A 63 -32.38 6.21 -9.76
CA THR A 63 -31.38 5.15 -9.80
C THR A 63 -30.71 5.13 -8.43
N VAL A 64 -30.84 4.01 -7.71
CA VAL A 64 -30.26 3.87 -6.37
C VAL A 64 -29.14 2.85 -6.39
N PHE A 65 -27.96 3.27 -5.97
CA PHE A 65 -26.83 2.37 -5.76
C PHE A 65 -26.91 1.85 -4.33
N ALA A 66 -27.43 0.64 -4.15
CA ALA A 66 -27.76 0.10 -2.84
C ALA A 66 -26.59 -0.73 -2.27
N PRO A 67 -25.91 -0.28 -1.19
CA PRO A 67 -24.86 -1.05 -0.56
C PRO A 67 -25.45 -2.22 0.23
N THR A 68 -24.81 -3.38 0.13
CA THR A 68 -25.17 -4.54 0.96
C THR A 68 -24.88 -4.30 2.46
N ASP A 69 -25.48 -5.10 3.33
CA ASP A 69 -25.17 -5.07 4.78
C ASP A 69 -23.68 -5.27 5.09
N ALA A 70 -23.00 -6.11 4.29
CA ALA A 70 -21.56 -6.30 4.40
C ALA A 70 -20.78 -5.02 4.06
N ALA A 71 -21.24 -4.25 3.08
CA ALA A 71 -20.66 -2.96 2.70
C ALA A 71 -20.81 -1.92 3.81
N PHE A 72 -21.99 -1.83 4.44
CA PHE A 72 -22.23 -0.96 5.60
C PHE A 72 -21.33 -1.31 6.79
N ALA A 73 -21.21 -2.60 7.10
CA ALA A 73 -20.33 -3.08 8.16
C ALA A 73 -18.86 -2.76 7.86
N ALA A 74 -18.42 -2.94 6.61
CA ALA A 74 -17.06 -2.60 6.18
C ALA A 74 -16.77 -1.10 6.23
N ALA A 75 -17.78 -0.26 5.93
CA ALA A 75 -17.67 1.19 6.06
C ALA A 75 -17.65 1.69 7.51
N GLY A 76 -17.95 0.82 8.49
CA GLY A 76 -17.98 1.19 9.91
C GLY A 76 -19.13 2.14 10.28
N ILE A 77 -20.15 2.28 9.42
CA ILE A 77 -21.30 3.13 9.70
C ILE A 77 -22.15 2.49 10.80
N ASN A 78 -22.20 3.13 11.95
CA ASN A 78 -23.07 2.75 13.04
C ASN A 78 -24.10 3.85 13.29
N LEU A 79 -25.39 3.52 13.12
CA LEU A 79 -26.49 4.49 13.25
C LEU A 79 -26.58 5.12 14.64
N THR A 80 -26.01 4.50 15.68
CA THR A 80 -25.96 5.12 17.02
C THR A 80 -25.04 6.32 17.10
N ASP A 81 -24.13 6.48 16.14
CA ASP A 81 -23.17 7.58 16.10
C ASP A 81 -23.75 8.80 15.37
N TYR A 82 -25.00 8.71 14.91
CA TYR A 82 -25.74 9.76 14.23
C TYR A 82 -26.92 10.24 15.08
N ASP A 83 -26.63 10.82 16.25
CA ASP A 83 -27.66 11.19 17.24
C ASP A 83 -27.89 12.71 17.36
N THR A 84 -27.04 13.52 16.74
CA THR A 84 -27.20 14.98 16.61
C THR A 84 -27.80 15.41 15.28
N ASP A 85 -28.30 16.65 15.20
CA ASP A 85 -28.84 17.20 13.94
C ASP A 85 -27.77 17.30 12.84
N GLU A 86 -26.52 17.57 13.22
CA GLU A 86 -25.37 17.69 12.32
C GLU A 86 -24.95 16.32 11.76
N GLU A 87 -24.77 15.33 12.63
CA GLU A 87 -24.46 13.97 12.18
C GLU A 87 -25.60 13.41 11.32
N ASN A 88 -26.87 13.62 11.71
CA ASN A 88 -28.00 13.22 10.87
C ASN A 88 -28.05 13.94 9.52
N ALA A 89 -27.49 15.15 9.42
CA ALA A 89 -27.32 15.82 8.14
C ALA A 89 -26.25 15.13 7.29
N THR A 90 -25.12 14.74 7.88
CA THR A 90 -24.09 13.92 7.21
C THR A 90 -24.64 12.57 6.75
N LEU A 91 -25.42 11.86 7.57
CA LEU A 91 -26.04 10.61 7.15
C LEU A 91 -27.00 10.81 5.97
N ARG A 92 -27.79 11.89 5.98
CA ARG A 92 -28.64 12.25 4.84
C ARG A 92 -27.81 12.52 3.59
N ASP A 93 -26.70 13.26 3.71
CA ASP A 93 -25.83 13.57 2.58
C ASP A 93 -25.24 12.30 1.95
N ILE A 94 -24.70 11.41 2.78
CA ILE A 94 -24.20 10.09 2.38
C ILE A 94 -25.30 9.29 1.65
N LEU A 95 -26.50 9.19 2.22
CA LEU A 95 -27.59 8.42 1.62
C LEU A 95 -28.08 9.03 0.30
N LEU A 96 -28.08 10.36 0.17
CA LEU A 96 -28.43 11.05 -1.07
C LEU A 96 -27.35 10.92 -2.14
N TYR A 97 -26.07 10.72 -1.76
CA TYR A 97 -25.00 10.40 -2.71
C TYR A 97 -25.12 9.01 -3.34
N HIS A 98 -26.00 8.15 -2.82
CA HIS A 98 -26.34 6.87 -3.46
C HIS A 98 -27.52 6.98 -4.44
N VAL A 99 -28.13 8.16 -4.56
CA VAL A 99 -29.36 8.37 -5.33
C VAL A 99 -29.07 9.30 -6.50
N TYR A 100 -29.43 8.87 -7.69
CA TYR A 100 -29.44 9.69 -8.88
C TYR A 100 -30.87 9.93 -9.36
N SER A 101 -31.21 11.20 -9.62
CA SER A 101 -32.51 11.61 -10.17
C SER A 101 -32.59 11.35 -11.68
N GLY A 102 -32.80 10.08 -12.02
CA GLY A 102 -33.02 9.60 -13.38
C GLY A 102 -32.96 8.08 -13.44
N GLN A 103 -33.18 7.50 -14.62
CA GLN A 103 -33.03 6.06 -14.84
C GLN A 103 -31.77 5.79 -15.66
N VAL A 104 -30.77 5.17 -15.04
CA VAL A 104 -29.52 4.74 -15.70
C VAL A 104 -29.41 3.24 -15.54
N GLU A 105 -29.66 2.51 -16.62
CA GLU A 105 -29.40 1.08 -16.69
C GLU A 105 -27.90 0.83 -16.92
N SER A 106 -27.40 -0.33 -16.48
CA SER A 106 -25.99 -0.69 -16.61
C SER A 106 -25.51 -0.67 -18.07
N SER A 107 -26.41 -1.00 -19.00
CA SER A 107 -26.15 -0.98 -20.45
C SER A 107 -25.95 0.42 -21.05
N ALA A 108 -26.41 1.46 -20.36
CA ALA A 108 -26.27 2.86 -20.77
C ALA A 108 -25.03 3.54 -20.19
N VAL A 109 -24.35 2.89 -19.24
CA VAL A 109 -23.14 3.42 -18.59
C VAL A 109 -21.94 3.25 -19.53
N THR A 110 -21.14 4.31 -19.67
CA THR A 110 -19.87 4.30 -20.38
C THR A 110 -18.73 4.64 -19.43
N ASP A 111 -17.54 4.13 -19.71
CA ASP A 111 -16.34 4.47 -18.94
C ASP A 111 -16.11 5.99 -18.89
N GLY A 112 -15.88 6.52 -17.69
CA GLY A 112 -15.70 7.95 -17.44
C GLY A 112 -16.98 8.78 -17.47
N LEU A 113 -18.17 8.16 -17.55
CA LEU A 113 -19.44 8.88 -17.37
C LEU A 113 -19.45 9.49 -15.95
N SER A 114 -19.86 10.75 -15.83
CA SER A 114 -20.07 11.38 -14.53
C SER A 114 -21.47 11.96 -14.45
N VAL A 115 -22.11 11.80 -13.29
CA VAL A 115 -23.48 12.23 -13.00
C VAL A 115 -23.50 12.99 -11.68
N GLU A 116 -24.37 13.99 -11.59
CA GLU A 116 -24.65 14.72 -10.34
C GLU A 116 -25.67 13.92 -9.52
N MET A 117 -25.28 13.53 -8.31
CA MET A 117 -26.11 12.76 -7.36
C MET A 117 -27.08 13.70 -6.61
N GLU A 118 -28.03 13.14 -5.87
CA GLU A 118 -29.08 13.92 -5.20
C GLU A 118 -28.54 14.80 -4.06
N ASN A 119 -27.35 14.50 -3.52
CA ASN A 119 -26.67 15.38 -2.57
C ASN A 119 -26.01 16.61 -3.24
N GLY A 120 -25.92 16.61 -4.58
CA GLY A 120 -25.30 17.68 -5.39
C GLY A 120 -23.82 17.44 -5.75
N ASP A 121 -23.20 16.38 -5.25
CA ASP A 121 -21.85 15.98 -5.66
C ASP A 121 -21.88 15.13 -6.93
N ASN A 122 -20.78 15.16 -7.68
CA ASN A 122 -20.62 14.29 -8.84
C ASN A 122 -20.10 12.91 -8.42
N ALA A 123 -20.62 11.87 -9.05
CA ALA A 123 -20.07 10.53 -9.04
C ALA A 123 -19.68 10.12 -10.46
N SER A 124 -18.65 9.29 -10.58
CA SER A 124 -18.06 8.84 -11.82
C SER A 124 -18.11 7.33 -11.93
N PHE A 125 -18.38 6.86 -13.15
CA PHE A 125 -18.43 5.46 -13.50
C PHE A 125 -17.13 5.01 -14.13
N THR A 126 -16.70 3.81 -13.78
CA THR A 126 -15.60 3.10 -14.45
C THR A 126 -16.13 1.80 -15.03
N VAL A 127 -15.84 1.53 -16.30
CA VAL A 127 -16.29 0.30 -16.98
C VAL A 127 -15.07 -0.48 -17.46
N THR A 128 -14.78 -1.60 -16.78
CA THR A 128 -13.68 -2.50 -17.13
C THR A 128 -14.24 -3.83 -17.65
N GLY A 129 -14.19 -4.00 -18.97
CA GLY A 129 -14.76 -5.18 -19.63
C GLY A 129 -16.28 -5.23 -19.48
N ASN A 130 -16.78 -6.17 -18.67
CA ASN A 130 -18.19 -6.32 -18.34
C ASN A 130 -18.55 -5.84 -16.92
N SER A 131 -17.56 -5.38 -16.15
CA SER A 131 -17.79 -4.86 -14.80
C SER A 131 -18.08 -3.37 -14.86
N VAL A 132 -19.11 -2.93 -14.12
CA VAL A 132 -19.46 -1.53 -13.92
C VAL A 132 -19.15 -1.17 -12.48
N MET A 133 -18.46 -0.05 -12.28
CA MET A 133 -18.14 0.50 -10.97
C MET A 133 -18.59 1.95 -10.89
N ILE A 134 -18.89 2.42 -9.68
CA ILE A 134 -19.17 3.82 -9.37
C ILE A 134 -18.36 4.21 -8.14
N GLU A 135 -17.51 5.24 -8.25
CA GLU A 135 -16.60 5.69 -7.18
C GLU A 135 -15.86 4.52 -6.48
N GLY A 136 -15.34 3.59 -7.28
CA GLY A 136 -14.62 2.41 -6.80
C GLY A 136 -15.50 1.27 -6.24
N ALA A 137 -16.82 1.46 -6.10
CA ALA A 137 -17.74 0.41 -5.68
C ALA A 137 -18.14 -0.47 -6.89
N ASN A 138 -18.03 -1.79 -6.79
CA ASN A 138 -18.46 -2.70 -7.85
C ASN A 138 -19.97 -2.88 -7.83
N VAL A 139 -20.60 -2.78 -8.99
CA VAL A 139 -21.99 -3.19 -9.18
C VAL A 139 -22.08 -4.71 -9.25
N THR A 140 -22.43 -5.34 -8.14
CA THR A 140 -22.54 -6.80 -8.00
C THR A 140 -23.79 -7.36 -8.66
N THR A 141 -24.89 -6.60 -8.64
CA THR A 141 -26.15 -6.95 -9.31
C THR A 141 -26.73 -5.70 -9.96
N PRO A 142 -26.60 -5.55 -11.29
CA PRO A 142 -27.18 -4.42 -12.00
C PRO A 142 -28.67 -4.61 -12.29
N ASP A 143 -29.34 -3.51 -12.60
CA ASP A 143 -30.66 -3.46 -13.25
C ASP A 143 -31.81 -4.14 -12.47
N VAL A 144 -31.86 -3.95 -11.16
CA VAL A 144 -32.97 -4.42 -10.32
C VAL A 144 -34.15 -3.45 -10.44
N MET A 145 -35.10 -3.80 -11.31
CA MET A 145 -36.23 -2.93 -11.65
C MET A 145 -37.22 -2.74 -10.50
N SER A 146 -37.66 -1.51 -10.30
CA SER A 146 -38.69 -1.10 -9.33
C SER A 146 -39.73 -0.18 -9.99
N SER A 147 -40.88 0.02 -9.37
CA SER A 147 -41.99 0.81 -9.92
C SER A 147 -41.66 2.29 -10.11
N ASN A 148 -40.70 2.81 -9.35
CA ASN A 148 -40.25 4.19 -9.38
C ASN A 148 -38.76 4.35 -9.74
N GLY A 149 -38.13 3.32 -10.32
CA GLY A 149 -36.73 3.42 -10.71
C GLY A 149 -36.00 2.09 -10.88
N VAL A 150 -34.69 2.14 -10.73
CA VAL A 150 -33.78 0.98 -10.80
C VAL A 150 -32.84 0.98 -9.61
N ILE A 151 -32.52 -0.21 -9.11
CA ILE A 151 -31.53 -0.42 -8.06
C ILE A 151 -30.31 -1.14 -8.68
N HIS A 152 -29.11 -0.65 -8.36
CA HIS A 152 -27.85 -1.34 -8.62
C HIS A 152 -27.24 -1.74 -7.28
N ILE A 153 -27.07 -3.03 -7.03
CA ILE A 153 -26.50 -3.50 -5.75
C ILE A 153 -24.98 -3.34 -5.81
N ILE A 154 -24.41 -2.61 -4.84
CA ILE A 154 -22.98 -2.34 -4.76
C ILE A 154 -22.32 -3.01 -3.53
N ASP A 155 -21.04 -3.31 -3.64
CA ASP A 155 -20.24 -3.95 -2.58
C ASP A 155 -19.58 -2.97 -1.59
N LYS A 156 -19.74 -1.66 -1.80
CA LYS A 156 -19.14 -0.60 -0.98
C LYS A 156 -20.11 0.55 -0.78
N VAL A 157 -20.06 1.24 0.36
CA VAL A 157 -20.81 2.49 0.58
C VAL A 157 -20.10 3.63 -0.14
N LEU A 158 -20.85 4.42 -0.92
CA LEU A 158 -20.38 5.65 -1.55
C LEU A 158 -20.30 6.76 -0.51
N MET A 159 -19.13 7.37 -0.36
CA MET A 159 -18.92 8.47 0.58
C MET A 159 -18.76 9.78 -0.20
N PRO A 160 -19.58 10.81 0.08
CA PRO A 160 -19.43 12.13 -0.52
C PRO A 160 -18.02 12.68 -0.29
N PRO A 161 -17.34 13.26 -1.29
CA PRO A 161 -16.00 13.81 -1.13
C PRO A 161 -15.89 14.86 -0.01
N ALA A 162 -16.95 15.65 0.23
CA ALA A 162 -16.98 16.71 1.23
C ALA A 162 -17.02 16.19 2.68
N ASP A 163 -17.56 15.00 2.90
CA ASP A 163 -17.69 14.38 4.22
C ASP A 163 -16.48 13.52 4.60
N LEU A 164 -15.55 13.32 3.67
CA LEU A 164 -14.31 12.62 3.94
C LEU A 164 -13.37 13.49 4.80
N GLN A 165 -12.77 12.86 5.79
CA GLN A 165 -11.72 13.48 6.62
C GLN A 165 -10.35 13.18 6.01
N ASP A 166 -9.33 13.97 6.35
CA ASP A 166 -7.96 13.70 5.90
C ASP A 166 -7.42 12.38 6.47
N ILE A 167 -6.41 11.81 5.81
CA ILE A 167 -5.84 10.51 6.19
C ILE A 167 -5.44 10.43 7.68
N PRO A 168 -4.68 11.38 8.25
CA PRO A 168 -4.36 11.34 9.69
C PRO A 168 -5.58 11.35 10.61
N THR A 169 -6.62 12.10 10.25
CA THR A 169 -7.87 12.17 11.02
C THR A 169 -8.65 10.87 10.95
N VAL A 170 -8.76 10.26 9.76
CA VAL A 170 -9.36 8.92 9.59
C VAL A 170 -8.57 7.87 10.36
N ALA A 171 -7.25 7.86 10.28
CA ALA A 171 -6.42 6.91 11.03
C ALA A 171 -6.66 7.05 12.55
N THR A 172 -6.80 8.27 13.06
CA THR A 172 -7.07 8.54 14.47
C THR A 172 -8.44 8.00 14.93
N SER A 173 -9.47 8.10 14.10
CA SER A 173 -10.84 7.68 14.47
C SER A 173 -11.00 6.15 14.56
N THR A 174 -10.17 5.38 13.85
CA THR A 174 -10.26 3.91 13.83
C THR A 174 -9.91 3.23 15.15
N GLY A 175 -9.18 3.90 16.05
CA GLY A 175 -8.74 3.36 17.34
C GLY A 175 -7.71 2.22 17.28
N ILE A 176 -7.33 1.73 16.09
CA ILE A 176 -6.36 0.64 15.89
C ILE A 176 -5.03 1.10 15.27
N HIS A 177 -4.87 2.40 15.04
CA HIS A 177 -3.68 3.03 14.43
C HIS A 177 -3.04 4.07 15.37
N THR A 178 -3.19 3.91 16.69
CA THR A 178 -2.66 4.87 17.67
C THR A 178 -1.13 4.97 17.63
N ALA A 179 -0.44 3.86 17.37
CA ALA A 179 1.01 3.80 17.21
C ALA A 179 1.46 4.51 15.93
N LEU A 180 0.75 4.30 14.81
CA LEU A 180 1.03 4.96 13.54
C LEU A 180 0.89 6.49 13.66
N VAL A 181 -0.23 6.96 14.22
CA VAL A 181 -0.48 8.39 14.42
C VAL A 181 0.55 8.99 15.37
N GLY A 182 0.93 8.27 16.43
CA GLY A 182 2.02 8.67 17.33
C GLY A 182 3.37 8.79 16.61
N ALA A 183 3.70 7.84 15.74
CA ALA A 183 4.93 7.85 14.95
C ALA A 183 4.95 9.02 13.94
N LEU A 184 3.84 9.29 13.26
CA LEU A 184 3.69 10.43 12.35
C LEU A 184 3.86 11.76 13.08
N ALA A 185 3.32 11.89 14.28
CA ALA A 185 3.50 13.07 15.11
C ALA A 185 4.96 13.25 15.56
N HIS A 186 5.61 12.16 16.00
CA HIS A 186 7.02 12.16 16.41
C HIS A 186 7.95 12.57 15.26
N ALA A 187 7.71 12.04 14.06
CA ALA A 187 8.47 12.33 12.85
C ALA A 187 8.11 13.68 12.19
N ASN A 188 7.13 14.43 12.72
CA ASN A 188 6.59 15.67 12.13
C ASN A 188 6.01 15.50 10.70
N LEU A 189 5.44 14.34 10.40
CA LEU A 189 4.86 14.01 9.09
C LEU A 189 3.34 14.23 8.99
N VAL A 190 2.67 14.59 10.08
CA VAL A 190 1.21 14.82 10.09
C VAL A 190 0.82 15.86 9.03
N ALA A 191 1.47 17.03 9.01
CA ALA A 191 1.17 18.08 8.04
C ALA A 191 1.43 17.65 6.59
N THR A 192 2.41 16.77 6.36
CA THR A 192 2.70 16.19 5.04
C THR A 192 1.52 15.35 4.56
N LEU A 193 0.98 14.49 5.43
CA LEU A 193 -0.18 13.64 5.12
C LEU A 193 -1.53 14.33 5.19
N GLN A 194 -1.59 15.59 5.64
CA GLN A 194 -2.75 16.48 5.47
C GLN A 194 -2.71 17.28 4.17
N GLY A 195 -1.65 17.13 3.36
CA GLY A 195 -1.53 17.77 2.06
C GLY A 195 -2.64 17.35 1.08
N THR A 196 -2.71 18.02 -0.07
CA THR A 196 -3.81 17.88 -1.05
C THR A 196 -3.92 16.51 -1.72
N GLY A 197 -2.95 15.60 -1.53
CA GLY A 197 -2.96 14.28 -2.14
C GLY A 197 -3.01 14.31 -3.68
N PRO A 198 -3.48 13.22 -4.32
CA PRO A 198 -3.93 11.97 -3.70
C PRO A 198 -2.77 11.15 -3.13
N PHE A 199 -3.01 10.53 -1.97
CA PHE A 199 -2.10 9.57 -1.35
C PHE A 199 -2.72 8.19 -1.26
N THR A 200 -1.88 7.15 -1.23
CA THR A 200 -2.28 5.81 -0.79
C THR A 200 -1.44 5.47 0.43
N VAL A 201 -2.08 5.30 1.59
CA VAL A 201 -1.39 4.98 2.84
C VAL A 201 -1.65 3.52 3.21
N PHE A 202 -0.59 2.74 3.32
CA PHE A 202 -0.64 1.40 3.88
C PHE A 202 -0.47 1.52 5.40
N ALA A 203 -1.57 1.51 6.14
CA ALA A 203 -1.60 1.80 7.56
C ALA A 203 -1.47 0.50 8.38
N PRO A 204 -0.33 0.23 9.04
CA PRO A 204 -0.19 -0.93 9.89
C PRO A 204 -0.95 -0.74 11.20
N THR A 205 -1.60 -1.81 11.65
CA THR A 205 -2.29 -1.82 12.95
C THR A 205 -1.32 -1.66 14.13
N ASP A 206 -1.83 -1.28 15.30
CA ASP A 206 -1.05 -1.20 16.53
C ASP A 206 -0.39 -2.54 16.91
N ALA A 207 -1.05 -3.66 16.58
CA ALA A 207 -0.48 -5.00 16.74
C ALA A 207 0.72 -5.24 15.81
N ALA A 208 0.66 -4.74 14.58
CA ALA A 208 1.75 -4.81 13.61
C ALA A 208 2.97 -3.99 14.08
N PHE A 209 2.75 -2.77 14.57
CA PHE A 209 3.80 -1.92 15.16
C PHE A 209 4.48 -2.60 16.36
N ALA A 210 3.69 -3.17 17.27
CA ALA A 210 4.23 -3.90 18.41
C ALA A 210 5.04 -5.13 17.98
N ALA A 211 4.57 -5.87 16.97
CA ALA A 211 5.28 -7.03 16.43
C ALA A 211 6.59 -6.65 15.72
N ALA A 212 6.65 -5.46 15.11
CA ALA A 212 7.87 -4.92 14.51
C ALA A 212 8.91 -4.49 15.57
N GLY A 213 8.50 -4.33 16.84
CA GLY A 213 9.40 -3.90 17.93
C GLY A 213 9.83 -2.44 17.82
N ILE A 214 9.08 -1.61 17.08
CA ILE A 214 9.35 -0.18 16.94
C ILE A 214 8.93 0.53 18.23
N ASN A 215 9.89 1.14 18.91
CA ASN A 215 9.67 1.97 20.09
C ASN A 215 10.07 3.41 19.78
N LEU A 216 9.14 4.36 19.87
CA LEU A 216 9.38 5.76 19.52
C LEU A 216 10.47 6.43 20.37
N ALA A 217 10.71 5.93 21.59
CA ALA A 217 11.79 6.41 22.45
C ALA A 217 13.20 6.02 21.96
N ASP A 218 13.29 5.12 20.97
CA ASP A 218 14.56 4.75 20.34
C ASP A 218 14.90 5.69 19.15
N PHE A 219 14.08 6.72 18.90
CA PHE A 219 14.22 7.68 17.81
C PHE A 219 14.37 9.12 18.31
N ASP A 220 15.37 9.36 19.18
CA ASP A 220 15.57 10.62 19.87
C ASP A 220 16.65 11.50 19.23
N THR A 221 17.49 10.95 18.34
CA THR A 221 18.44 11.75 17.55
C THR A 221 17.88 12.17 16.19
N PRO A 222 18.43 13.22 15.54
CA PRO A 222 18.05 13.59 14.18
C PRO A 222 18.23 12.45 13.17
N GLU A 223 19.28 11.65 13.30
CA GLU A 223 19.57 10.52 12.40
C GLU A 223 18.58 9.37 12.61
N GLU A 224 18.25 9.05 13.87
CA GLU A 224 17.23 8.05 14.16
C GLU A 224 15.86 8.53 13.66
N ASN A 225 15.48 9.78 13.93
CA ASN A 225 14.22 10.33 13.45
C ASN A 225 14.14 10.42 11.92
N ALA A 226 15.27 10.61 11.22
CA ALA A 226 15.33 10.49 9.77
C ALA A 226 15.04 9.05 9.31
N THR A 227 15.56 8.05 10.03
CA THR A 227 15.25 6.63 9.79
C THR A 227 13.76 6.34 10.00
N LEU A 228 13.16 6.84 11.08
CA LEU A 228 11.72 6.70 11.31
C LEU A 228 10.91 7.37 10.20
N SER A 229 11.32 8.57 9.78
CA SER A 229 10.66 9.30 8.70
C SER A 229 10.71 8.52 7.39
N ASP A 230 11.86 7.94 7.05
CA ASP A 230 12.03 7.09 5.87
C ASP A 230 11.11 5.87 5.90
N ILE A 231 11.07 5.14 7.04
CA ILE A 231 10.14 4.02 7.24
C ILE A 231 8.68 4.45 7.06
N LEU A 232 8.27 5.59 7.65
CA LEU A 232 6.90 6.07 7.56
C LEU A 232 6.54 6.51 6.13
N LEU A 233 7.48 7.13 5.40
CA LEU A 233 7.28 7.50 4.00
C LEU A 233 7.25 6.27 3.06
N TYR A 234 7.89 5.16 3.45
CA TYR A 234 7.76 3.87 2.75
C TYR A 234 6.40 3.19 2.94
N HIS A 235 5.50 3.75 3.77
CA HIS A 235 4.11 3.33 3.85
C HIS A 235 3.16 4.18 3.01
N VAL A 236 3.68 5.20 2.33
CA VAL A 236 2.89 6.16 1.56
C VAL A 236 3.28 6.05 0.10
N ALA A 237 2.32 5.87 -0.79
CA ALA A 237 2.53 6.05 -2.23
C ALA A 237 1.88 7.35 -2.71
N SER A 238 2.52 7.97 -3.70
CA SER A 238 1.91 9.11 -4.41
C SER A 238 0.89 8.58 -5.41
N GLY A 239 -0.32 9.15 -5.41
CA GLY A 239 -1.42 8.64 -6.22
C GLY A 239 -2.44 7.85 -5.41
N GLN A 240 -3.61 7.64 -6.01
CA GLN A 240 -4.69 6.83 -5.45
C GLN A 240 -4.66 5.45 -6.11
N VAL A 241 -4.26 4.44 -5.34
CA VAL A 241 -4.21 3.04 -5.74
C VAL A 241 -5.29 2.31 -4.96
N GLU A 242 -6.45 2.16 -5.57
CA GLU A 242 -7.57 1.40 -5.01
C GLU A 242 -7.40 -0.09 -5.26
N SER A 243 -8.03 -0.93 -4.44
CA SER A 243 -7.93 -2.38 -4.55
C SER A 243 -8.42 -2.91 -5.90
N SER A 244 -9.38 -2.22 -6.53
CA SER A 244 -9.91 -2.51 -7.86
C SER A 244 -8.87 -2.39 -8.98
N GLY A 245 -7.89 -1.52 -8.81
CA GLY A 245 -6.78 -1.30 -9.75
C GLY A 245 -5.56 -2.20 -9.48
N VAL A 246 -5.55 -2.95 -8.37
CA VAL A 246 -4.43 -3.80 -7.98
C VAL A 246 -4.43 -5.10 -8.79
N THR A 247 -3.28 -5.42 -9.39
CA THR A 247 -3.04 -6.68 -10.09
C THR A 247 -1.77 -7.35 -9.54
N ASP A 248 -1.68 -8.67 -9.71
CA ASP A 248 -0.49 -9.43 -9.28
C ASP A 248 0.77 -8.91 -9.98
N GLY A 249 1.79 -8.56 -9.20
CA GLY A 249 3.04 -7.98 -9.69
C GLY A 249 3.00 -6.47 -9.95
N LEU A 250 1.91 -5.77 -9.58
CA LEU A 250 1.85 -4.31 -9.69
C LEU A 250 2.90 -3.67 -8.77
N SER A 251 3.87 -2.96 -9.36
CA SER A 251 4.88 -2.19 -8.63
C SER A 251 4.38 -0.77 -8.36
N VAL A 252 4.61 -0.29 -7.14
CA VAL A 252 4.26 1.07 -6.72
C VAL A 252 5.49 1.74 -6.12
N GLU A 253 5.75 2.98 -6.53
CA GLU A 253 6.79 3.84 -5.98
C GLU A 253 6.26 4.53 -4.72
N MET A 254 6.97 4.35 -3.61
CA MET A 254 6.65 4.95 -2.33
C MET A 254 7.25 6.35 -2.23
N VAL A 255 6.78 7.17 -1.29
CA VAL A 255 7.20 8.57 -1.15
C VAL A 255 8.68 8.69 -0.73
N ASN A 256 9.24 7.66 -0.10
CA ASN A 256 10.68 7.63 0.18
C ASN A 256 11.56 7.36 -1.06
N GLY A 257 10.95 7.01 -2.21
CA GLY A 257 11.64 6.74 -3.47
C GLY A 257 11.90 5.24 -3.75
N ASP A 258 11.62 4.36 -2.79
CA ASP A 258 11.70 2.92 -3.00
C ASP A 258 10.44 2.37 -3.64
N ASN A 259 10.60 1.24 -4.34
CA ASN A 259 9.47 0.50 -4.86
C ASN A 259 9.03 -0.60 -3.91
N THR A 260 7.73 -0.88 -3.90
CA THR A 260 7.16 -2.08 -3.33
C THR A 260 6.23 -2.74 -4.35
N THR A 261 5.86 -4.00 -4.14
CA THR A 261 5.10 -4.78 -5.12
C THR A 261 3.89 -5.44 -4.49
N PHE A 262 2.77 -5.36 -5.17
CA PHE A 262 1.57 -6.12 -4.83
C PHE A 262 1.69 -7.57 -5.29
N SER A 263 1.26 -8.49 -4.41
CA SER A 263 1.07 -9.90 -4.76
C SER A 263 -0.38 -10.28 -4.50
N VAL A 264 -1.05 -10.89 -5.47
CA VAL A 264 -2.45 -11.31 -5.37
C VAL A 264 -2.54 -12.82 -5.55
N SER A 265 -2.82 -13.55 -4.47
CA SER A 265 -2.89 -15.01 -4.49
C SER A 265 -4.08 -15.52 -3.69
N ASN A 266 -4.89 -16.39 -4.31
CA ASN A 266 -6.05 -17.04 -3.67
C ASN A 266 -7.03 -16.06 -2.96
N GLY A 267 -7.20 -14.85 -3.51
CA GLY A 267 -8.07 -13.82 -2.94
C GLY A 267 -7.45 -13.02 -1.77
N THR A 268 -6.19 -13.29 -1.42
CA THR A 268 -5.41 -12.46 -0.49
C THR A 268 -4.56 -11.48 -1.30
N VAL A 269 -4.61 -10.20 -0.90
CA VAL A 269 -3.76 -9.13 -1.43
C VAL A 269 -2.66 -8.84 -0.43
N MET A 270 -1.42 -8.82 -0.89
CA MET A 270 -0.24 -8.45 -0.10
C MET A 270 0.47 -7.28 -0.75
N ILE A 271 1.12 -6.45 0.07
CA ILE A 271 2.02 -5.38 -0.35
C ILE A 271 3.38 -5.63 0.31
N GLY A 272 4.40 -5.95 -0.50
CA GLY A 272 5.63 -6.54 0.00
C GLY A 272 5.35 -7.84 0.78
N ASP A 273 5.70 -7.85 2.06
CA ASP A 273 5.47 -8.98 2.98
C ASP A 273 4.22 -8.82 3.86
N ALA A 274 3.46 -7.72 3.73
CA ALA A 274 2.32 -7.42 4.59
C ALA A 274 1.01 -7.83 3.91
N ASN A 275 0.10 -8.47 4.66
CA ASN A 275 -1.26 -8.73 4.17
C ASN A 275 -2.10 -7.47 4.30
N VAL A 276 -2.86 -7.15 3.25
CA VAL A 276 -3.87 -6.11 3.30
C VAL A 276 -5.14 -6.70 3.91
N THR A 277 -5.51 -6.22 5.09
CA THR A 277 -6.61 -6.73 5.91
C THR A 277 -7.93 -5.99 5.69
N THR A 278 -7.84 -4.68 5.45
CA THR A 278 -8.96 -3.83 5.05
C THR A 278 -8.51 -2.98 3.87
N VAL A 279 -9.30 -2.97 2.81
CA VAL A 279 -9.01 -2.19 1.61
C VAL A 279 -9.91 -0.96 1.53
N ASP A 280 -9.42 0.05 0.81
CA ASP A 280 -10.20 1.18 0.30
C ASP A 280 -10.95 2.01 1.36
N VAL A 281 -10.32 2.26 2.51
CA VAL A 281 -10.82 3.23 3.49
C VAL A 281 -10.59 4.63 2.93
N MET A 282 -11.67 5.28 2.50
CA MET A 282 -11.59 6.57 1.80
C MET A 282 -11.31 7.73 2.75
N ALA A 283 -10.47 8.65 2.29
CA ALA A 283 -10.12 9.91 2.94
C ALA A 283 -10.14 11.05 1.92
N SER A 284 -10.28 12.31 2.36
CA SER A 284 -10.46 13.45 1.44
C SER A 284 -9.25 13.74 0.57
N ASN A 285 -8.09 13.24 0.97
CA ASN A 285 -6.82 13.40 0.25
C ASN A 285 -6.18 12.07 -0.15
N GLY A 286 -6.96 10.97 -0.18
CA GLY A 286 -6.44 9.69 -0.62
C GLY A 286 -7.20 8.47 -0.11
N VAL A 287 -6.52 7.33 -0.10
CA VAL A 287 -7.06 6.04 0.34
C VAL A 287 -6.13 5.39 1.35
N ILE A 288 -6.71 4.70 2.33
CA ILE A 288 -6.00 3.94 3.35
C ILE A 288 -6.27 2.44 3.14
N HIS A 289 -5.20 1.65 3.11
CA HIS A 289 -5.23 0.19 3.16
C HIS A 289 -4.64 -0.27 4.48
N VAL A 290 -5.41 -1.01 5.28
CA VAL A 290 -4.94 -1.48 6.59
C VAL A 290 -4.11 -2.74 6.41
N ILE A 291 -2.90 -2.77 6.95
CA ILE A 291 -1.96 -3.89 6.83
C ILE A 291 -1.63 -4.54 8.18
N ASP A 292 -1.28 -5.82 8.16
CA ASP A 292 -0.96 -6.61 9.37
C ASP A 292 0.53 -6.61 9.77
N LYS A 293 1.38 -5.96 8.97
CA LYS A 293 2.83 -5.88 9.19
C LYS A 293 3.36 -4.51 8.79
N VAL A 294 4.33 -3.97 9.54
CA VAL A 294 5.05 -2.76 9.15
C VAL A 294 5.91 -3.05 7.91
N LEU A 295 5.81 -2.19 6.90
CA LEU A 295 6.68 -2.20 5.73
C LEU A 295 8.04 -1.64 6.12
N MET A 296 9.09 -2.43 5.91
CA MET A 296 10.46 -1.96 6.09
C MET A 296 11.03 -1.64 4.72
N PRO A 297 11.57 -0.41 4.51
CA PRO A 297 12.30 -0.09 3.30
C PRO A 297 13.36 -1.17 3.04
N PRO A 298 13.64 -1.52 1.77
CA PRO A 298 14.79 -2.32 1.47
C PRO A 298 16.02 -1.67 2.12
N ALA A 299 16.83 -2.45 2.84
CA ALA A 299 18.03 -1.91 3.44
C ALA A 299 18.89 -1.25 2.35
N ASP A 300 19.19 0.04 2.53
CA ASP A 300 20.18 0.72 1.70
C ASP A 300 21.41 -0.18 1.59
N PRO A 301 21.93 -0.42 0.37
CA PRO A 301 23.16 -1.17 0.24
C PRO A 301 24.23 -0.43 1.03
N ALA A 302 24.66 -1.03 2.14
CA ALA A 302 25.62 -0.39 3.04
C ALA A 302 26.87 0.04 2.24
N ASP A 303 27.42 1.19 2.60
CA ASP A 303 28.60 1.72 1.93
C ASP A 303 29.78 0.72 1.95
N ILE A 304 30.70 0.86 1.01
CA ILE A 304 31.80 -0.09 0.82
C ILE A 304 32.64 -0.25 2.11
N PRO A 305 33.03 0.82 2.81
CA PRO A 305 33.74 0.69 4.10
C PRO A 305 32.94 -0.06 5.19
N THR A 306 31.63 0.14 5.25
CA THR A 306 30.73 -0.52 6.22
C THR A 306 30.62 -2.01 5.92
N ILE A 307 30.43 -2.39 4.65
CA ILE A 307 30.47 -3.78 4.23
C ILE A 307 31.82 -4.42 4.58
N ALA A 308 32.94 -3.76 4.23
CA ALA A 308 34.28 -4.27 4.52
C ALA A 308 34.48 -4.55 6.00
N THR A 309 34.00 -3.64 6.88
CA THR A 309 34.03 -3.82 8.34
C THR A 309 33.23 -5.05 8.78
N GLY A 310 32.05 -5.27 8.20
CA GLY A 310 31.18 -6.41 8.53
C GLY A 310 31.70 -7.79 8.11
N THR A 311 32.58 -7.86 7.11
CA THR A 311 33.11 -9.15 6.62
C THR A 311 34.06 -9.87 7.60
N GLY A 312 34.68 -9.13 8.53
CA GLY A 312 35.69 -9.66 9.45
C GLY A 312 37.03 -10.07 8.83
N VAL A 313 37.21 -9.96 7.50
CA VAL A 313 38.47 -10.32 6.79
C VAL A 313 39.14 -9.15 6.06
N HIS A 314 38.61 -7.94 6.22
CA HIS A 314 39.12 -6.70 5.63
C HIS A 314 39.48 -5.65 6.70
N THR A 315 39.85 -6.09 7.90
CA THR A 315 40.18 -5.18 9.01
C THR A 315 41.39 -4.30 8.70
N ALA A 316 42.41 -4.84 8.02
CA ALA A 316 43.58 -4.10 7.57
C ALA A 316 43.24 -3.10 6.45
N LEU A 317 42.32 -3.47 5.54
CA LEU A 317 41.84 -2.57 4.49
C LEU A 317 41.14 -1.35 5.10
N VAL A 318 40.21 -1.56 6.04
CA VAL A 318 39.49 -0.46 6.70
C VAL A 318 40.47 0.45 7.44
N ALA A 319 41.43 -0.12 8.17
CA ALA A 319 42.47 0.67 8.84
C ALA A 319 43.34 1.46 7.85
N ALA A 320 43.68 0.88 6.69
CA ALA A 320 44.42 1.57 5.64
C ALA A 320 43.63 2.73 5.02
N LEU A 321 42.33 2.53 4.75
CA LEU A 321 41.42 3.57 4.25
C LEU A 321 41.28 4.72 5.24
N THR A 322 41.15 4.43 6.54
CA THR A 322 41.14 5.46 7.59
C THR A 322 42.44 6.24 7.59
N LYS A 323 43.59 5.55 7.54
CA LYS A 323 44.90 6.19 7.56
C LYS A 323 45.19 7.05 6.33
N ALA A 324 44.67 6.65 5.18
CA ALA A 324 44.77 7.39 3.93
C ALA A 324 43.69 8.48 3.75
N ASN A 325 42.77 8.65 4.71
CA ASN A 325 41.61 9.55 4.61
C ASN A 325 40.71 9.27 3.39
N LEU A 326 40.56 8.01 2.99
CA LEU A 326 39.74 7.60 1.84
C LEU A 326 38.37 7.06 2.22
N VAL A 327 38.04 6.95 3.52
CA VAL A 327 36.75 6.44 3.98
C VAL A 327 35.59 7.25 3.39
N THR A 328 35.61 8.57 3.56
CA THR A 328 34.55 9.45 3.03
C THR A 328 34.48 9.44 1.51
N THR A 329 35.59 9.17 0.82
CA THR A 329 35.60 9.04 -0.65
C THR A 329 34.83 7.80 -1.09
N LEU A 330 35.01 6.66 -0.42
CA LEU A 330 34.31 5.42 -0.74
C LEU A 330 32.90 5.33 -0.12
N GLN A 331 32.55 6.25 0.78
CA GLN A 331 31.18 6.49 1.23
C GLN A 331 30.41 7.48 0.36
N GLY A 332 31.10 8.25 -0.49
CA GLY A 332 30.47 9.24 -1.36
C GLY A 332 29.66 8.60 -2.48
N ASP A 333 28.98 9.46 -3.25
CA ASP A 333 28.18 9.05 -4.40
C ASP A 333 29.07 8.31 -5.42
N GLY A 334 28.90 6.99 -5.49
CA GLY A 334 29.54 6.13 -6.47
C GLY A 334 29.02 6.37 -7.89
N PRO A 335 28.94 5.33 -8.74
CA PRO A 335 29.26 3.93 -8.47
C PRO A 335 30.76 3.62 -8.41
N PHE A 336 31.14 2.68 -7.54
CA PHE A 336 32.51 2.16 -7.42
C PHE A 336 32.54 0.64 -7.51
N THR A 337 33.59 0.10 -8.11
CA THR A 337 33.99 -1.30 -8.01
C THR A 337 35.31 -1.37 -7.26
N VAL A 338 35.33 -2.02 -6.08
CA VAL A 338 36.52 -2.11 -5.23
C VAL A 338 37.03 -3.54 -5.19
N PHE A 339 38.26 -3.74 -5.64
CA PHE A 339 39.00 -5.00 -5.52
C PHE A 339 39.59 -5.07 -4.12
N ALA A 340 38.79 -5.47 -3.13
CA ALA A 340 39.18 -5.43 -1.72
C ALA A 340 40.21 -6.52 -1.34
N PRO A 341 41.46 -6.18 -1.00
CA PRO A 341 42.43 -7.16 -0.50
C PRO A 341 42.10 -7.58 0.94
N THR A 342 42.16 -8.89 1.20
CA THR A 342 41.95 -9.45 2.54
C THR A 342 43.12 -9.18 3.49
N ASP A 343 42.91 -9.34 4.79
CA ASP A 343 43.96 -9.22 5.82
C ASP A 343 45.16 -10.15 5.58
N ALA A 344 44.89 -11.33 4.99
CA ALA A 344 45.93 -12.26 4.56
C ALA A 344 46.76 -11.71 3.39
N ALA A 345 46.15 -10.96 2.47
CA ALA A 345 46.84 -10.31 1.36
C ALA A 345 47.75 -9.17 1.86
N PHE A 346 47.28 -8.34 2.80
CA PHE A 346 48.13 -7.33 3.46
C PHE A 346 49.34 -7.98 4.16
N THR A 347 49.10 -9.07 4.89
CA THR A 347 50.16 -9.82 5.58
C THR A 347 51.16 -10.41 4.58
N ALA A 348 50.69 -11.02 3.50
CA ALA A 348 51.54 -11.62 2.47
C ALA A 348 52.37 -10.58 1.71
N ALA A 349 51.82 -9.38 1.51
CA ALA A 349 52.53 -8.24 0.93
C ALA A 349 53.56 -7.62 1.89
N GLY A 350 53.54 -8.00 3.19
CA GLY A 350 54.44 -7.44 4.20
C GLY A 350 54.15 -5.98 4.52
N ILE A 351 52.90 -5.54 4.34
CA ILE A 351 52.49 -4.16 4.61
C ILE A 351 52.19 -4.01 6.10
N ASP A 352 52.99 -3.23 6.82
CA ASP A 352 52.67 -2.75 8.16
C ASP A 352 52.20 -1.30 8.07
N LEU A 353 50.95 -1.05 8.47
CA LEU A 353 50.37 0.31 8.45
C LEU A 353 51.10 1.27 9.39
N ASN A 354 51.86 0.79 10.37
CA ASN A 354 52.66 1.64 11.25
C ASN A 354 53.86 2.27 10.55
N ASP A 355 54.33 1.70 9.43
CA ASP A 355 55.45 2.25 8.66
C ASP A 355 55.09 3.53 7.90
N PHE A 356 53.80 3.76 7.66
CA PHE A 356 53.30 4.96 6.97
C PHE A 356 53.11 6.10 7.98
N THR A 357 54.11 6.94 8.18
CA THR A 357 54.05 8.01 9.20
C THR A 357 54.19 9.41 8.63
N THR A 358 54.77 9.53 7.45
CA THR A 358 54.95 10.80 6.72
C THR A 358 53.83 11.03 5.72
N GLU A 359 53.64 12.28 5.32
CA GLU A 359 52.65 12.65 4.29
C GLU A 359 52.94 11.97 2.94
N GLU A 360 54.21 11.81 2.57
CA GLU A 360 54.63 11.15 1.33
C GLU A 360 54.32 9.64 1.35
N GLU A 361 54.54 8.98 2.47
CA GLU A 361 54.17 7.57 2.65
C GLU A 361 52.64 7.41 2.61
N ILE A 362 51.89 8.27 3.31
CA ILE A 362 50.41 8.21 3.31
C ILE A 362 49.86 8.51 1.90
N ALA A 363 50.47 9.43 1.15
CA ALA A 363 50.11 9.68 -0.25
C ALA A 363 50.36 8.45 -1.12
N SER A 364 51.46 7.73 -0.90
CA SER A 364 51.76 6.48 -1.58
C SER A 364 50.77 5.37 -1.22
N LEU A 365 50.37 5.26 0.05
CA LEU A 365 49.30 4.34 0.48
C LEU A 365 47.97 4.68 -0.19
N SER A 366 47.62 5.97 -0.25
CA SER A 366 46.41 6.44 -0.92
C SER A 366 46.40 6.06 -2.41
N ASP A 367 47.52 6.28 -3.11
CA ASP A 367 47.68 5.89 -4.52
C ASP A 367 47.51 4.38 -4.74
N ILE A 368 48.11 3.55 -3.88
CA ILE A 368 47.95 2.08 -3.90
C ILE A 368 46.49 1.67 -3.67
N LEU A 369 45.80 2.30 -2.73
CA LEU A 369 44.41 1.98 -2.44
C LEU A 369 43.51 2.41 -3.60
N LEU A 370 43.75 3.58 -4.21
CA LEU A 370 43.02 4.06 -5.38
C LEU A 370 43.27 3.21 -6.63
N TYR A 371 44.39 2.49 -6.72
CA TYR A 371 44.62 1.49 -7.77
C TYR A 371 43.62 0.31 -7.69
N HIS A 372 43.09 -0.01 -6.49
CA HIS A 372 42.11 -1.06 -6.29
C HIS A 372 40.66 -0.60 -6.51
N VAL A 373 40.46 0.67 -6.84
CA VAL A 373 39.13 1.28 -7.03
C VAL A 373 38.95 1.62 -8.50
N VAL A 374 37.82 1.20 -9.07
CA VAL A 374 37.43 1.51 -10.45
C VAL A 374 36.09 2.24 -10.42
N ALA A 375 35.95 3.28 -11.23
CA ALA A 375 34.68 3.99 -11.37
C ALA A 375 33.66 3.14 -12.15
N GLY A 376 32.40 3.12 -11.72
CA GLY A 376 31.37 2.25 -12.29
C GLY A 376 31.10 1.01 -11.45
N THR A 377 29.92 0.42 -11.65
CA THR A 377 29.58 -0.91 -11.12
C THR A 377 29.91 -1.94 -12.18
N THR A 378 30.83 -2.85 -11.87
CA THR A 378 31.18 -3.97 -12.75
C THR A 378 30.98 -5.26 -11.98
N THR A 379 30.00 -6.05 -12.37
CA THR A 379 29.77 -7.39 -11.80
C THR A 379 30.56 -8.44 -12.57
N SER A 380 30.71 -9.64 -12.00
CA SER A 380 31.36 -10.75 -12.69
C SER A 380 30.68 -11.12 -14.02
N SER A 381 29.37 -10.91 -14.14
CA SER A 381 28.61 -11.12 -15.38
C SER A 381 28.85 -10.07 -16.47
N ASP A 382 29.34 -8.89 -16.10
CA ASP A 382 29.62 -7.81 -17.05
C ASP A 382 31.00 -7.96 -17.71
N LEU A 383 31.87 -8.80 -17.14
CA LEU A 383 33.23 -9.00 -17.61
C LEU A 383 33.27 -10.09 -18.70
N PRO A 384 33.69 -9.76 -19.94
CA PRO A 384 33.83 -10.74 -20.99
C PRO A 384 34.96 -11.73 -20.68
N GLU A 385 34.82 -12.97 -21.18
CA GLU A 385 35.91 -13.95 -21.14
C GLU A 385 37.19 -13.40 -21.79
N GLY A 386 38.34 -13.67 -21.15
CA GLY A 386 39.63 -13.15 -21.57
C GLY A 386 40.05 -11.88 -20.84
N MET A 387 40.79 -11.01 -21.52
CA MET A 387 41.46 -9.84 -20.92
C MET A 387 40.63 -8.56 -21.11
N THR A 388 40.32 -7.90 -20.00
CA THR A 388 39.67 -6.59 -19.97
C THR A 388 40.57 -5.58 -19.27
N ASN A 389 40.81 -4.43 -19.91
CA ASN A 389 41.56 -3.33 -19.31
C ASN A 389 40.58 -2.30 -18.77
N VAL A 390 40.73 -1.93 -17.50
CA VAL A 390 39.97 -0.85 -16.85
C VAL A 390 40.93 0.21 -16.31
N THR A 391 40.46 1.45 -16.19
CA THR A 391 41.23 2.54 -15.59
C THR A 391 40.89 2.63 -14.11
N ALA A 392 41.88 2.46 -13.25
CA ALA A 392 41.73 2.63 -11.81
C ALA A 392 41.66 4.12 -11.44
N PHE A 393 41.22 4.41 -10.22
CA PHE A 393 40.97 5.78 -9.76
C PHE A 393 42.25 6.61 -9.62
N ASN A 394 43.40 5.97 -9.46
CA ASN A 394 44.71 6.63 -9.49
C ASN A 394 45.18 6.98 -10.93
N GLY A 395 44.45 6.54 -11.96
CA GLY A 395 44.75 6.79 -13.38
C GLY A 395 45.51 5.68 -14.09
N ASP A 396 45.99 4.66 -13.37
CA ASP A 396 46.68 3.53 -13.97
C ASP A 396 45.72 2.52 -14.62
N THR A 397 46.27 1.65 -15.45
CA THR A 397 45.51 0.54 -16.05
C THR A 397 45.56 -0.69 -15.17
N LEU A 398 44.38 -1.24 -14.86
CA LEU A 398 44.20 -2.52 -14.18
C LEU A 398 43.70 -3.55 -15.20
N MET A 399 44.36 -4.71 -15.26
CA MET A 399 44.00 -5.80 -16.17
C MET A 399 43.25 -6.88 -15.42
N ILE A 400 42.03 -7.17 -15.89
CA ILE A 400 41.15 -8.21 -15.35
C ILE A 400 41.16 -9.37 -16.34
N HIS A 401 41.50 -10.56 -15.84
CA HIS A 401 41.44 -11.79 -16.63
C HIS A 401 40.33 -12.68 -16.11
N VAL A 402 39.33 -12.95 -16.95
CA VAL A 402 38.29 -13.94 -16.66
C VAL A 402 38.64 -15.24 -17.37
N ALA A 403 38.96 -16.27 -16.57
CA ALA A 403 39.23 -17.63 -17.05
C ALA A 403 38.02 -18.53 -16.81
N ASN A 404 37.73 -19.40 -17.79
CA ASN A 404 36.67 -20.41 -17.71
C ASN A 404 36.99 -21.56 -16.75
#